data_AF-A0A8C7L2V0-F1
#
_entry.id   AF-A0A8C7L2V0-F1
#
_cell.length_a   1.000
_cell.length_b   1.000
_cell.length_c   1.000
_cell.angle_alpha   90.00
_cell.angle_beta   90.00
_cell.angle_gamma   90.00
#
_symmetry.space_group_name_H-M   'P 1'
#
loop_
_entity.id
_entity.type
_entity.pdbx_description
1 polymer ?
#
loop_
_entity_poly.entity_id
_entity_poly.type
_entity_poly.pdbx_seq_one_letter_code
_entity_poly.pdbx_strand_id
1 'polypeptide(L)'
;LSVCPMFLRFVGSEDNVNSCSFVQMMEQRLENAFEEAQDKVLESYSGLSVEIQSTAQVIGSPAVSLVYVVKNENAVLNGTVSSGLLNQLTAELVGYFLFFPPLIIAERKCPRASREGFA
;
A
#
# COMPACT_ATOMS: atom_id res chain seq x y z
N LEU A 1 0.46 9.49 -16.80
CA LEU A 1 1.28 8.72 -15.85
C LEU A 1 0.52 7.46 -15.47
N SER A 2 1.17 6.29 -15.54
CA SER A 2 0.58 5.03 -15.08
C SER A 2 0.85 4.90 -13.58
N VAL A 3 -0.11 5.33 -12.76
CA VAL A 3 -0.07 5.16 -11.31
C VAL A 3 -0.60 3.77 -10.99
N CYS A 4 0.19 2.95 -10.29
CA CYS A 4 -0.19 1.58 -9.95
C CYS A 4 -0.53 1.50 -8.46
N PRO A 5 -1.82 1.41 -8.09
CA PRO A 5 -2.21 1.28 -6.70
C PRO A 5 -1.78 -0.08 -6.14
N MET A 6 -1.40 -0.09 -4.87
CA MET A 6 -1.04 -1.30 -4.16
C MET A 6 -2.25 -1.90 -3.45
N PHE A 7 -2.17 -3.21 -3.23
CA PHE A 7 -3.15 -4.01 -2.55
C PHE A 7 -2.47 -4.77 -1.41
N LEU A 8 -2.96 -4.55 -0.20
CA LEU A 8 -2.48 -5.21 0.99
C LEU A 8 -3.67 -5.87 1.69
N ARG A 9 -3.49 -7.12 2.09
CA ARG A 9 -4.47 -7.87 2.86
C ARG A 9 -3.79 -8.40 4.11
N PHE A 10 -4.41 -8.25 5.26
CA PHE A 10 -3.90 -8.73 6.54
C PHE A 10 -5.04 -9.24 7.44
N VAL A 11 -4.68 -9.94 8.52
CA VAL A 11 -5.64 -10.35 9.55
C VAL A 11 -5.75 -9.23 10.58
N GLY A 12 -6.87 -8.52 10.59
CA GLY A 12 -7.15 -7.44 11.52
C GLY A 12 -8.12 -7.88 12.60
N SER A 13 -7.75 -7.67 13.86
CA SER A 13 -8.67 -7.81 14.99
C SER A 13 -9.39 -6.48 15.23
N GLU A 14 -10.64 -6.41 14.80
CA GLU A 14 -11.72 -5.53 15.29
C GLU A 14 -11.83 -4.05 14.81
N ASP A 15 -13.07 -3.56 14.98
CA ASP A 15 -13.68 -2.22 14.80
C ASP A 15 -13.47 -1.44 13.49
N ASN A 16 -14.52 -1.51 12.66
CA ASN A 16 -14.87 -0.56 11.61
C ASN A 16 -13.67 -0.01 10.81
N VAL A 17 -13.09 -0.86 9.95
CA VAL A 17 -11.95 -0.56 9.06
C VAL A 17 -12.14 0.66 8.13
N ASN A 18 -13.36 1.18 8.05
CA ASN A 18 -13.73 2.39 7.32
C ASN A 18 -13.62 3.67 8.19
N SER A 19 -13.22 3.54 9.46
CA SER A 19 -13.03 4.68 10.35
C SER A 19 -11.79 5.46 9.95
N CYS A 20 -11.90 6.79 10.00
CA CYS A 20 -10.77 7.68 9.72
C CYS A 20 -9.57 7.41 10.65
N SER A 21 -9.82 7.04 11.91
CA SER A 21 -8.78 6.65 12.88
C SER A 21 -7.98 5.43 12.43
N PHE A 22 -8.66 4.42 11.88
CA PHE A 22 -8.02 3.22 11.34
C PHE A 22 -7.18 3.56 10.12
N VAL A 23 -7.73 4.36 9.20
CA VAL A 23 -7.04 4.82 7.99
C VAL A 23 -5.77 5.58 8.35
N GLN A 24 -5.84 6.59 9.22
CA GLN A 24 -4.67 7.38 9.62
C GLN A 24 -3.60 6.54 10.32
N MET A 25 -4.01 5.64 11.22
CA MET A 25 -3.07 4.73 11.89
C MET A 25 -2.35 3.84 10.87
N MET A 26 -3.09 3.32 9.90
CA MET A 26 -2.57 2.43 8.86
C MET A 26 -1.66 3.17 7.88
N GLU A 27 -2.02 4.39 7.49
CA GLU A 27 -1.20 5.28 6.66
C GLU A 27 0.15 5.54 7.31
N GLN A 28 0.18 5.94 8.59
CA GLN A 28 1.42 6.15 9.33
C GLN A 28 2.30 4.90 9.43
N ARG A 29 1.69 3.72 9.65
CA ARG A 29 2.44 2.46 9.75
C ARG A 29 3.04 2.08 8.41
N LEU A 30 2.27 2.22 7.33
CA LEU A 30 2.76 1.99 5.97
C LEU A 30 3.85 2.99 5.62
N GLU A 31 3.67 4.27 5.95
CA GLU A 31 4.65 5.33 5.69
C GLU A 31 6.01 4.99 6.27
N ASN A 32 6.08 4.59 7.55
CA ASN A 32 7.31 4.11 8.18
C ASN A 32 7.91 2.89 7.46
N ALA A 33 7.07 1.93 7.05
CA ALA A 33 7.54 0.76 6.31
C ALA A 33 8.12 1.13 4.93
N PHE A 34 7.53 2.12 4.27
CA PHE A 34 8.01 2.64 2.98
C PHE A 34 9.29 3.45 3.11
N GLU A 35 9.43 4.25 4.17
CA GLU A 35 10.70 4.91 4.51
C GLU A 35 11.82 3.89 4.70
N GLU A 36 11.57 2.83 5.47
CA GLU A 36 12.58 1.81 5.72
C GLU A 36 12.93 1.01 4.44
N ALA A 37 11.95 0.77 3.57
CA ALA A 37 12.20 0.17 2.26
C ALA A 37 12.91 1.12 1.28
N GLN A 38 12.66 2.43 1.38
CA GLN A 38 13.34 3.46 0.59
C GLN A 38 14.80 3.57 0.98
N ASP A 39 15.11 3.56 2.27
CA ASP A 39 16.49 3.54 2.80
C ASP A 39 17.30 2.37 2.20
N LYS A 40 16.65 1.21 2.01
CA LYS A 40 17.29 0.01 1.43
C LYS A 40 17.51 0.05 -0.08
N VAL A 41 16.74 0.84 -0.84
CA VAL A 41 16.72 0.76 -2.31
C VAL A 41 17.11 2.03 -3.04
N LEU A 42 16.76 3.19 -2.50
CA LEU A 42 16.80 4.46 -3.24
C LEU A 42 17.99 5.35 -2.83
N GLU A 43 18.73 5.00 -1.77
CA GLU A 43 19.85 5.81 -1.21
C GLU A 43 19.49 7.30 -1.01
N SER A 44 18.20 7.63 -1.00
CA SER A 44 17.71 9.01 -1.12
C SER A 44 16.40 9.13 -0.38
N TYR A 45 16.42 9.94 0.69
CA TYR A 45 15.28 10.26 1.53
C TYR A 45 14.35 11.20 0.79
N SER A 46 13.22 10.67 0.32
CA SER A 46 12.19 11.44 -0.34
C SER A 46 10.93 11.23 0.47
N GLY A 47 10.36 12.30 1.04
CA GLY A 47 9.21 12.22 1.95
C GLY A 47 8.06 11.45 1.32
N LEU A 48 8.01 10.15 1.61
CA LEU A 48 6.97 9.27 1.09
C LEU A 48 5.74 9.49 1.94
N SER A 49 4.61 9.66 1.29
CA SER A 49 3.31 9.70 1.94
C SER A 49 2.44 8.60 1.40
N VAL A 50 1.81 7.86 2.30
CA VAL A 50 0.90 6.78 1.95
C VAL A 50 -0.53 7.31 2.05
N GLU A 51 -1.30 7.09 0.99
CA GLU A 51 -2.72 7.46 0.97
C GLU A 51 -3.56 6.22 0.74
N ILE A 52 -4.43 5.90 1.69
CA ILE A 52 -5.37 4.79 1.58
C ILE A 52 -6.57 5.24 0.76
N GLN A 53 -6.73 4.59 -0.38
CA GLN A 53 -7.83 4.83 -1.31
C GLN A 53 -9.12 4.13 -0.86
N SER A 54 -9.00 2.92 -0.33
CA SER A 54 -10.16 2.14 0.10
C SER A 54 -9.76 1.04 1.07
N THR A 55 -10.63 0.75 2.02
CA THR A 55 -10.56 -0.42 2.89
C THR A 55 -11.79 -1.31 2.67
N ALA A 56 -11.61 -2.61 2.77
CA ALA A 56 -12.64 -3.61 2.54
C ALA A 56 -12.40 -4.80 3.47
N GLN A 57 -13.34 -5.10 4.34
CA GLN A 57 -13.28 -6.27 5.23
C GLN A 57 -14.27 -7.32 4.74
N VAL A 58 -13.84 -8.58 4.73
CA VAL A 58 -14.71 -9.70 4.35
C VAL A 58 -15.65 -10.02 5.52
N ILE A 59 -16.95 -9.95 5.29
CA ILE A 59 -17.98 -10.27 6.29
C ILE A 59 -17.80 -11.73 6.74
N GLY A 60 -17.69 -11.95 8.06
CA GLY A 60 -17.46 -13.28 8.64
C GLY A 60 -16.01 -13.78 8.56
N SER A 61 -15.05 -12.91 8.24
CA SER A 61 -13.62 -13.22 8.29
C SER A 61 -12.82 -12.08 8.92
N PRO A 62 -11.76 -12.37 9.68
CA PRO A 62 -10.86 -11.35 10.21
C PRO A 62 -9.93 -10.76 9.14
N ALA A 63 -10.19 -11.02 7.86
CA ALA A 63 -9.36 -10.58 6.75
C ALA A 63 -9.79 -9.18 6.28
N VAL A 64 -8.87 -8.22 6.40
CA VAL A 64 -9.02 -6.85 5.92
C VAL A 64 -8.16 -6.68 4.67
N SER A 65 -8.74 -6.10 3.64
CA SER A 65 -8.08 -5.74 2.39
C SER A 65 -8.05 -4.22 2.29
N LEU A 66 -6.94 -3.65 1.85
CA LEU A 66 -6.80 -2.22 1.64
C LEU A 66 -6.09 -1.94 0.33
N VAL A 67 -6.49 -0.83 -0.28
CA VAL A 67 -5.94 -0.31 -1.53
C VAL A 67 -5.34 1.04 -1.19
N TYR A 68 -4.07 1.22 -1.53
CA TYR A 68 -3.32 2.43 -1.18
C TYR A 68 -2.36 2.81 -2.30
N VAL A 69 -1.94 4.07 -2.28
CA VAL A 69 -0.93 4.61 -3.19
C VAL A 69 0.17 5.27 -2.38
N VAL A 70 1.38 5.28 -2.94
CA VAL A 70 2.53 5.92 -2.32
C VAL A 70 2.90 7.12 -3.17
N LYS A 71 3.03 8.26 -2.51
CA LYS A 71 3.38 9.56 -3.09
C LYS A 71 4.73 9.98 -2.56
N ASN A 72 5.46 10.75 -3.33
CA ASN A 72 6.68 11.41 -2.93
C ASN A 72 6.42 12.91 -3.04
N GLU A 73 6.21 13.55 -1.89
CA GLU A 73 5.74 14.94 -1.74
C GLU A 73 4.43 15.25 -2.48
N ASN A 74 4.51 15.54 -3.79
CA ASN A 74 3.38 15.89 -4.65
C ASN A 74 3.23 14.97 -5.87
N ALA A 75 4.13 14.01 -6.06
CA ALA A 75 4.14 13.11 -7.20
C ALA A 75 3.83 11.68 -6.76
N VAL A 76 2.79 11.07 -7.34
CA VAL A 76 2.54 9.64 -7.11
C VAL A 76 3.67 8.83 -7.73
N LEU A 77 4.18 7.83 -7.01
CA LEU A 77 5.29 7.01 -7.50
C LEU A 77 4.90 6.31 -8.81
N ASN A 78 5.83 6.35 -9.78
CA ASN A 78 5.69 5.62 -11.03
C ASN A 78 5.75 4.11 -10.77
N GLY A 79 5.02 3.33 -11.55
CA GLY A 79 4.95 1.86 -11.41
C GLY A 79 6.31 1.18 -11.22
N THR A 80 7.37 1.61 -11.91
CA THR A 80 8.72 1.05 -11.75
C THR A 80 9.32 1.28 -10.35
N VAL A 81 9.14 2.47 -9.77
CA VAL A 81 9.64 2.81 -8.43
C VAL A 81 8.78 2.11 -7.38
N SER A 82 7.47 2.09 -7.58
CA SER A 82 6.53 1.37 -6.73
C SER A 82 6.85 -0.12 -6.65
N SER A 83 7.13 -0.78 -7.78
CA SER A 83 7.53 -2.20 -7.82
C SER A 83 8.91 -2.42 -7.18
N GLY A 84 9.84 -1.47 -7.31
CA GLY A 84 11.14 -1.52 -6.64
C GLY A 84 11.04 -1.46 -5.11
N LEU A 85 10.20 -0.55 -4.59
CA LEU A 85 9.89 -0.46 -3.16
C LEU A 85 9.14 -1.69 -2.67
N LEU A 86 8.14 -2.18 -3.42
CA LEU A 86 7.43 -3.42 -3.13
C LEU A 86 8.37 -4.62 -3.00
N ASN A 87 9.40 -4.68 -3.84
CA ASN A 87 10.38 -5.75 -3.80
C ASN A 87 11.25 -5.71 -2.52
N GLN A 88 11.38 -4.54 -1.89
CA GLN A 88 12.02 -4.40 -0.58
C GLN A 88 11.04 -4.54 0.60
N LEU A 89 9.77 -4.19 0.39
CA LEU A 89 8.70 -4.40 1.36
C LEU A 89 8.36 -5.88 1.44
N THR A 90 9.07 -6.56 2.33
CA THR A 90 8.73 -7.94 2.67
C THR A 90 7.48 -7.98 3.54
N ALA A 91 6.77 -9.12 3.49
CA ALA A 91 5.68 -9.42 4.40
C ALA A 91 6.11 -9.32 5.88
N GLU A 92 7.39 -9.54 6.16
CA GLU A 92 7.94 -9.44 7.50
C GLU A 92 8.07 -7.98 7.94
N LEU A 93 8.63 -7.11 7.09
CA LEU A 93 8.77 -5.68 7.39
C LEU A 93 7.39 -5.03 7.52
N VAL A 94 6.52 -5.27 6.54
CA VAL A 94 5.15 -4.78 6.56
C VAL A 94 4.40 -5.33 7.76
N GLY A 95 4.52 -6.61 8.08
CA GLY A 95 3.88 -7.19 9.26
C GLY A 95 4.39 -6.62 10.58
N TYR A 96 5.69 -6.30 10.65
CA TYR A 96 6.32 -5.66 11.79
C TYR A 96 5.76 -4.26 12.05
N PHE A 97 5.68 -3.41 11.02
CA PHE A 97 5.12 -2.06 11.15
C PHE A 97 3.60 -2.05 11.30
N LEU A 98 2.90 -2.93 10.60
CA LEU A 98 1.45 -3.00 10.65
C LEU A 98 0.92 -3.61 11.94
N PHE A 99 1.72 -4.35 12.70
CA PHE A 99 1.30 -5.17 13.84
C PHE A 99 0.18 -6.18 13.51
N PHE A 100 -0.07 -6.42 12.22
CA PHE A 100 -1.04 -7.38 11.73
C PHE A 100 -0.31 -8.35 10.81
N PRO A 101 -0.52 -9.66 10.93
CA PRO A 101 0.11 -10.62 10.05
C PRO A 101 -0.41 -10.40 8.62
N PRO A 102 0.46 -10.00 7.68
CA PRO A 102 0.04 -9.76 6.31
C PRO A 102 -0.22 -11.09 5.63
N LEU A 103 -1.35 -11.14 4.93
CA LEU A 103 -1.79 -12.29 4.15
C LEU A 103 -1.29 -12.16 2.71
N ILE A 104 -1.43 -10.97 2.12
CA ILE A 104 -1.10 -10.72 0.70
C ILE A 104 -0.57 -9.29 0.57
N ILE A 105 0.54 -9.12 -0.13
CA ILE A 105 1.09 -7.83 -0.55
C ILE A 105 1.29 -7.90 -2.06
N ALA A 106 0.58 -7.09 -2.82
CA ALA A 106 0.63 -7.13 -4.28
C ALA A 106 0.35 -5.75 -4.88
N GLU A 107 0.89 -5.47 -6.06
CA GLU A 107 0.40 -4.37 -6.89
C GLU A 107 -0.94 -4.75 -7.52
N ARG A 108 -1.94 -3.86 -7.49
CA ARG A 108 -3.09 -4.01 -8.38
C ARG A 108 -2.61 -3.75 -9.78
N LYS A 109 -2.91 -4.68 -10.69
CA LYS A 109 -2.61 -4.59 -12.12
C LYS A 109 -2.92 -3.18 -12.58
N CYS A 110 -1.86 -2.40 -12.84
CA CYS A 110 -2.00 -1.06 -13.37
C CYS A 110 -2.95 -1.16 -14.56
N PRO A 111 -4.00 -0.32 -14.67
CA PRO A 111 -4.70 -0.21 -15.94
C PRO A 111 -3.67 0.32 -16.92
N ARG A 112 -2.97 -0.62 -17.57
CA ARG A 112 -2.22 -0.36 -18.77
C ARG A 112 -3.23 0.41 -19.60
N ALA A 113 -2.89 1.62 -20.01
CA ALA A 113 -3.68 2.40 -20.94
C ALA A 113 -3.70 1.64 -22.29
N SER A 114 -4.32 0.46 -22.31
CA SER A 114 -4.78 -0.20 -23.50
C SER A 114 -6.01 0.59 -23.87
N ARG A 115 -5.76 1.59 -24.70
CA ARG A 115 -6.73 2.07 -25.66
C ARG A 115 -7.14 0.86 -26.53
N GLU A 116 -8.02 0.03 -25.99
CA GLU A 116 -8.80 -0.98 -26.69
C GLU A 116 -10.24 -0.60 -26.34
N GLY A 117 -10.78 0.40 -27.02
CA GLY A 117 -11.53 0.09 -28.23
C GLY A 117 -12.93 -0.32 -27.80
N PHE A 118 -13.67 0.62 -27.21
CA PHE A 118 -15.12 0.52 -27.17
C PHE A 118 -15.59 0.86 -28.59
N ALA A 119 -15.76 -0.17 -29.41
CA ALA A 119 -16.55 -0.15 -30.64
C ALA A 119 -17.80 -1.00 -30.37
#